data_AF-A0A2N2SKP9-F1
#
_entry.id   AF-A0A2N2SKP9-F1
#
_cell.length_a   1.000
_cell.length_b   1.000
_cell.length_c   1.000
_cell.angle_alpha   90.00
_cell.angle_beta   90.00
_cell.angle_gamma   90.00
#
_symmetry.space_group_name_H-M   'P 1'
#
loop_
_entity.id
_entity.type
_entity.pdbx_description
1 polymer ?
#
loop_
_entity_poly.entity_id
_entity_poly.type
_entity_poly.pdbx_seq_one_letter_code
_entity_poly.pdbx_strand_id
1 'polypeptide(L)'
;VLVMILLLVRYGRGFVSNIAVLLGIVFGCFIAAGMGKMHFDQVAKAQWFDVVTPFAFGMPTFDIVMILTMTLVMIVVMIESTGMFLALSEITGRRIGQKDLAAGLRTDGLGTVIGGVFNTFPYTSFSQNVGLVGVTGVKSRWVCVAAGVIMIVLGLLPKMAALVESVPTFVLGGAGLVMFGMVAATGIRILANVDFKTNRNNLYIVAISIGAGMIPLVAPRWTQHMAHSLHPLLESGILLTAISAVALNIYFNGGKEDSAAAIEAAKAAEAH
;
A
#
# COMPACT_ATOMS: atom_id res chain seq x y z
N VAL A 1 -14.39 14.34 8.95
CA VAL A 1 -14.02 13.22 8.05
C VAL A 1 -14.26 11.87 8.71
N LEU A 2 -13.48 11.49 9.73
CA LEU A 2 -13.60 10.16 10.36
C LEU A 2 -15.03 9.78 10.78
N VAL A 3 -15.71 10.66 11.52
CA VAL A 3 -17.12 10.43 11.91
C VAL A 3 -18.01 10.18 10.70
N MET A 4 -17.85 10.94 9.62
CA MET A 4 -18.61 10.74 8.39
C MET A 4 -18.30 9.39 7.75
N ILE A 5 -17.03 8.98 7.70
CA ILE A 5 -16.63 7.66 7.20
C ILE A 5 -17.32 6.57 8.03
N LEU A 6 -17.28 6.65 9.36
CA LEU A 6 -17.92 5.67 10.24
C LEU A 6 -19.43 5.60 10.04
N LEU A 7 -20.10 6.75 9.88
CA LEU A 7 -21.53 6.81 9.59
C LEU A 7 -21.85 6.16 8.24
N LEU A 8 -21.07 6.46 7.20
CA LEU A 8 -21.26 5.88 5.86
C LEU A 8 -20.98 4.38 5.84
N VAL A 9 -19.97 3.89 6.58
CA VAL A 9 -19.70 2.45 6.69
C VAL A 9 -20.82 1.74 7.45
N ARG A 10 -21.33 2.36 8.53
CA ARG A 10 -22.37 1.76 9.38
C ARG A 10 -23.76 1.74 8.72
N TYR A 11 -24.14 2.84 8.08
CA TYR A 11 -25.49 3.04 7.55
C TYR A 11 -25.58 2.95 6.02
N GLY A 12 -24.46 3.15 5.31
CA GLY A 12 -24.40 2.98 3.87
C GLY A 12 -24.52 1.51 3.47
N ARG A 13 -25.02 1.27 2.26
CA ARG A 13 -25.20 -0.08 1.70
C ARG A 13 -24.48 -0.22 0.37
N GLY A 14 -23.95 -1.41 0.11
CA GLY A 14 -23.28 -1.76 -1.13
C GLY A 14 -22.18 -0.77 -1.50
N PHE A 15 -22.34 -0.13 -2.66
CA PHE A 15 -21.35 0.81 -3.23
C PHE A 15 -20.99 1.96 -2.28
N VAL A 16 -21.95 2.54 -1.56
CA VAL A 16 -21.73 3.71 -0.69
C VAL A 16 -20.77 3.39 0.45
N SER A 17 -20.85 2.19 1.02
CA SER A 17 -19.93 1.75 2.08
C SER A 17 -18.51 1.54 1.54
N ASN A 18 -18.38 1.00 0.32
CA ASN A 18 -17.08 0.80 -0.33
C ASN A 18 -16.36 2.11 -0.66
N ILE A 19 -17.10 3.16 -1.05
CA ILE A 19 -16.53 4.49 -1.32
C ILE A 19 -16.62 5.44 -0.11
N ALA A 20 -16.85 4.93 1.10
CA ALA A 20 -17.07 5.74 2.29
C ALA A 20 -15.89 6.67 2.61
N VAL A 21 -14.65 6.22 2.38
CA VAL A 21 -13.44 7.04 2.57
C VAL A 21 -13.45 8.23 1.60
N LEU A 22 -13.72 7.98 0.31
CA LEU A 22 -13.80 9.03 -0.71
C LEU A 22 -14.91 10.04 -0.38
N LEU A 23 -16.11 9.57 -0.06
CA LEU A 23 -17.23 10.42 0.33
C LEU A 23 -16.94 11.20 1.62
N GLY A 24 -16.23 10.60 2.56
CA GLY A 24 -15.77 11.27 3.78
C GLY A 24 -14.78 12.40 3.51
N ILE A 25 -13.87 12.22 2.55
CA ILE A 25 -12.95 13.27 2.08
C ILE A 25 -13.74 14.38 1.40
N VAL A 26 -14.64 14.05 0.46
CA VAL A 26 -15.48 15.01 -0.26
C VAL A 26 -16.30 15.86 0.72
N PHE A 27 -16.95 15.21 1.69
CA PHE A 27 -17.69 15.91 2.76
C PHE A 27 -16.77 16.80 3.61
N GLY A 28 -15.57 16.32 3.95
CA GLY A 28 -14.57 17.11 4.65
C GLY A 28 -14.11 18.33 3.86
N CYS A 29 -13.97 18.21 2.55
CA CYS A 29 -13.63 19.32 1.66
C CYS A 29 -14.74 20.36 1.62
N PHE A 30 -16.01 19.96 1.55
CA PHE A 30 -17.14 20.90 1.60
C PHE A 30 -17.15 21.72 2.90
N ILE A 31 -16.92 21.08 4.04
CA ILE A 31 -16.81 21.79 5.32
C ILE A 31 -15.59 22.72 5.32
N ALA A 32 -14.42 22.24 4.88
CA ALA A 32 -13.19 23.04 4.86
C ALA A 32 -13.30 24.25 3.93
N ALA A 33 -13.97 24.10 2.78
CA ALA A 33 -14.28 25.20 1.88
C ALA A 33 -15.23 26.22 2.52
N GLY A 34 -16.29 25.76 3.20
CA GLY A 34 -17.19 26.63 3.97
C GLY A 34 -16.50 27.37 5.12
N MET A 35 -15.43 26.79 5.68
CA MET A 35 -14.58 27.42 6.70
C MET A 35 -13.49 28.34 6.12
N GLY A 36 -13.40 28.50 4.79
CA GLY A 36 -12.38 29.31 4.14
C GLY A 36 -10.95 28.75 4.27
N LYS A 37 -10.80 27.45 4.54
CA LYS A 37 -9.50 26.77 4.70
C LYS A 37 -8.99 26.13 3.40
N MET A 38 -9.70 26.32 2.30
CA MET A 38 -9.41 25.75 0.99
C MET A 38 -9.22 26.90 -0.01
N HIS A 39 -8.06 26.95 -0.65
CA HIS A 39 -7.71 28.00 -1.61
C HIS A 39 -7.69 27.43 -3.02
N PHE A 40 -8.50 28.01 -3.92
CA PHE A 40 -8.70 27.52 -5.28
C PHE A 40 -7.94 28.34 -6.34
N ASP A 41 -7.08 29.27 -5.92
CA ASP A 41 -6.35 30.17 -6.83
C ASP A 41 -5.48 29.39 -7.82
N GLN A 42 -4.85 28.31 -7.35
CA GLN A 42 -4.04 27.44 -8.20
C GLN A 42 -4.90 26.62 -9.18
N VAL A 43 -6.12 26.26 -8.80
CA VAL A 43 -7.06 25.57 -9.70
C VAL A 43 -7.50 26.48 -10.85
N ALA A 44 -7.69 27.77 -10.57
CA ALA A 44 -8.02 28.77 -11.58
C ALA A 44 -6.87 28.98 -12.57
N LYS A 45 -5.64 29.05 -12.07
CA LYS A 45 -4.41 29.26 -12.87
C LYS A 45 -3.93 28.02 -13.62
N ALA A 46 -4.27 26.82 -13.11
CA ALA A 46 -3.85 25.56 -13.72
C ALA A 46 -4.41 25.41 -15.14
N GLN A 47 -3.54 24.95 -16.05
CA GLN A 47 -3.91 24.63 -17.41
C GLN A 47 -4.88 23.46 -17.44
N TRP A 48 -5.69 23.40 -18.50
CA TRP A 48 -6.65 22.31 -18.68
C TRP A 48 -5.98 20.99 -19.04
N PHE A 49 -4.86 21.05 -19.77
CA PHE A 49 -4.13 19.88 -20.22
C PHE A 49 -2.64 20.13 -20.06
N ASP A 50 -1.93 19.16 -19.48
CA ASP A 50 -0.47 19.14 -19.45
C ASP A 50 0.01 17.69 -19.52
N VAL A 51 1.14 17.49 -20.19
CA VAL A 51 1.70 16.16 -20.40
C VAL A 51 2.83 15.96 -19.40
N VAL A 52 2.75 14.90 -18.61
CA VAL A 52 3.82 14.54 -17.69
C VAL A 52 5.07 14.21 -18.50
N THR A 53 6.12 15.01 -18.33
CA THR A 53 7.39 14.80 -19.02
C THR A 53 8.23 13.77 -18.25
N PRO A 54 8.90 12.83 -18.95
CA PRO A 54 9.87 11.95 -18.34
C PRO A 54 10.98 12.78 -17.66
N PHE A 55 11.43 12.34 -16.48
CA PHE A 55 12.58 12.92 -15.78
C PHE A 55 12.43 14.42 -15.44
N ALA A 56 11.20 14.90 -15.25
CA ALA A 56 10.90 16.28 -14.85
C ALA A 56 11.68 16.78 -13.62
N PHE A 57 12.05 15.92 -12.66
CA PHE A 57 12.86 16.29 -11.49
C PHE A 57 14.37 16.07 -11.66
N GLY A 58 14.82 15.62 -12.83
CA GLY A 58 16.22 15.39 -13.16
C GLY A 58 16.53 13.96 -13.62
N MET A 59 17.77 13.76 -14.04
CA MET A 59 18.26 12.44 -14.46
C MET A 59 18.38 11.48 -13.27
N PRO A 60 18.11 10.17 -13.46
CA PRO A 60 18.23 9.19 -12.39
C PRO A 60 19.66 9.12 -11.87
N THR A 61 19.81 9.21 -10.55
CA THR A 61 21.08 9.02 -9.85
C THR A 61 21.16 7.59 -9.32
N PHE A 62 22.29 6.94 -9.57
CA PHE A 62 22.50 5.55 -9.16
C PHE A 62 23.37 5.51 -7.92
N ASP A 63 22.73 5.47 -6.75
CA ASP A 63 23.38 5.25 -5.46
C ASP A 63 23.19 3.80 -5.03
N ILE A 64 24.30 3.09 -4.79
CA ILE A 64 24.29 1.64 -4.47
C ILE A 64 23.51 1.35 -3.19
N VAL A 65 23.62 2.21 -2.17
CA VAL A 65 22.91 2.03 -0.89
C VAL A 65 21.40 2.19 -1.10
N MET A 66 20.99 3.21 -1.84
CA MET A 66 19.58 3.45 -2.15
C MET A 66 18.99 2.33 -3.01
N ILE A 67 19.75 1.82 -3.98
CA ILE A 67 19.36 0.68 -4.82
C ILE A 67 19.13 -0.56 -3.95
N LEU A 68 20.05 -0.88 -3.04
CA LEU A 68 19.90 -2.03 -2.14
C LEU A 68 18.69 -1.85 -1.20
N THR A 69 18.51 -0.65 -0.66
CA THR A 69 17.36 -0.30 0.20
C THR A 69 16.04 -0.49 -0.54
N MET A 70 15.93 0.08 -1.75
CA MET A 70 14.72 -0.02 -2.57
C MET A 70 14.48 -1.43 -3.09
N THR A 71 15.54 -2.21 -3.34
CA THR A 71 15.41 -3.63 -3.71
C THR A 71 14.74 -4.42 -2.59
N LEU A 72 15.14 -4.19 -1.34
CA LEU A 72 14.51 -4.82 -0.17
C LEU A 72 13.05 -4.38 0.01
N VAL A 73 12.76 -3.09 -0.17
CA VAL A 73 11.37 -2.58 -0.18
C VAL A 73 10.55 -3.27 -1.26
N MET A 74 11.09 -3.44 -2.47
CA MET A 74 10.40 -4.12 -3.56
C MET A 74 10.15 -5.60 -3.28
N ILE A 75 11.04 -6.30 -2.55
CA ILE A 75 10.77 -7.68 -2.12
C ILE A 75 9.55 -7.72 -1.19
N VAL A 76 9.43 -6.78 -0.23
CA VAL A 76 8.26 -6.71 0.66
C VAL A 76 6.99 -6.44 -0.14
N VAL A 77 7.04 -5.50 -1.09
CA VAL A 77 5.92 -5.18 -2.00
C VAL A 77 5.52 -6.39 -2.86
N MET A 78 6.48 -7.19 -3.32
CA MET A 78 6.20 -8.41 -4.09
C MET A 78 5.53 -9.50 -3.24
N ILE A 79 5.92 -9.64 -1.97
CA ILE A 79 5.28 -10.56 -1.03
C ILE A 79 3.81 -10.13 -0.80
N GLU A 80 3.58 -8.85 -0.58
CA GLU A 80 2.22 -8.28 -0.45
C GLU A 80 1.38 -8.56 -1.70
N SER A 81 1.91 -8.23 -2.89
CA SER A 81 1.21 -8.43 -4.16
C SER A 81 0.92 -9.90 -4.45
N THR A 82 1.82 -10.82 -4.05
CA THR A 82 1.58 -12.26 -4.16
C THR A 82 0.36 -12.69 -3.34
N GLY A 83 0.22 -12.18 -2.12
CA GLY A 83 -0.97 -12.41 -1.30
C GLY A 83 -2.24 -11.92 -1.99
N MET A 84 -2.19 -10.73 -2.60
CA MET A 84 -3.33 -10.16 -3.33
C MET A 84 -3.70 -10.94 -4.60
N PHE A 85 -2.73 -11.49 -5.33
CA PHE A 85 -3.00 -12.32 -6.51
C PHE A 85 -3.66 -13.64 -6.12
N LEU A 86 -3.17 -14.30 -5.08
CA LEU A 86 -3.77 -15.52 -4.55
C LEU A 86 -5.20 -15.25 -4.10
N ALA A 87 -5.43 -14.13 -3.43
CA ALA A 87 -6.76 -13.71 -3.02
C ALA A 87 -7.70 -13.47 -4.22
N LEU A 88 -7.25 -12.70 -5.20
CA LEU A 88 -8.08 -12.47 -6.38
C LEU A 88 -8.37 -13.78 -7.15
N SER A 89 -7.44 -14.75 -7.12
CA SER A 89 -7.60 -16.05 -7.79
C SER A 89 -8.73 -16.88 -7.21
N GLU A 90 -8.92 -16.84 -5.89
CA GLU A 90 -9.96 -17.58 -5.18
C GLU A 90 -11.32 -16.89 -5.34
N ILE A 91 -11.39 -15.57 -5.15
CA ILE A 91 -12.61 -14.79 -5.46
C ILE A 91 -13.05 -15.03 -6.91
N THR A 92 -12.11 -15.06 -7.87
CA THR A 92 -12.44 -15.27 -9.28
C THR A 92 -12.68 -16.74 -9.65
N GLY A 93 -12.32 -17.68 -8.77
CA GLY A 93 -12.37 -19.12 -9.04
C GLY A 93 -11.35 -19.59 -10.10
N ARG A 94 -10.34 -18.78 -10.41
CA ARG A 94 -9.33 -19.08 -11.43
C ARG A 94 -8.04 -19.49 -10.73
N ARG A 95 -7.61 -20.74 -10.90
CA ARG A 95 -6.31 -21.19 -10.41
C ARG A 95 -5.18 -20.39 -11.08
N ILE A 96 -4.31 -19.80 -10.27
CA ILE A 96 -3.09 -19.15 -10.73
C ILE A 96 -1.88 -20.05 -10.45
N GLY A 97 -0.99 -20.18 -11.43
CA GLY A 97 0.28 -20.90 -11.28
C GLY A 97 1.47 -19.97 -11.07
N GLN A 98 2.65 -20.54 -10.90
CA GLN A 98 3.91 -19.77 -10.80
C GLN A 98 4.14 -18.85 -12.00
N LYS A 99 3.75 -19.28 -13.22
CA LYS A 99 3.88 -18.46 -14.42
C LYS A 99 2.99 -17.20 -14.38
N ASP A 100 1.77 -17.34 -13.86
CA ASP A 100 0.85 -16.21 -13.71
C ASP A 100 1.34 -15.24 -12.62
N LEU A 101 1.80 -15.77 -11.49
CA LEU A 101 2.40 -14.97 -10.42
C LEU A 101 3.63 -14.20 -10.92
N ALA A 102 4.54 -14.87 -11.63
CA ALA A 102 5.71 -14.21 -12.21
C ALA A 102 5.33 -13.12 -13.23
N ALA A 103 4.28 -13.34 -14.03
CA ALA A 103 3.78 -12.33 -14.96
C ALA A 103 3.17 -11.11 -14.23
N GLY A 104 2.41 -11.34 -13.16
CA GLY A 104 1.86 -10.30 -12.30
C GLY A 104 2.96 -9.45 -11.66
N LEU A 105 3.92 -10.09 -11.00
CA LEU A 105 5.04 -9.39 -10.35
C LEU A 105 5.93 -8.63 -11.33
N ARG A 106 6.11 -9.14 -12.56
CA ARG A 106 6.79 -8.41 -13.64
C ARG A 106 6.02 -7.16 -14.06
N THR A 107 4.69 -7.21 -14.01
CA THR A 107 3.84 -6.06 -14.33
C THR A 107 3.95 -4.99 -13.24
N ASP A 108 3.99 -5.37 -11.96
CA ASP A 108 4.23 -4.44 -10.85
C ASP A 108 5.62 -3.79 -10.94
N GLY A 109 6.64 -4.58 -11.28
CA GLY A 109 8.00 -4.09 -11.53
C GLY A 109 8.06 -3.11 -12.71
N LEU A 110 7.40 -3.44 -13.83
CA LEU A 110 7.29 -2.55 -14.98
C LEU A 110 6.58 -1.24 -14.63
N GLY A 111 5.47 -1.32 -13.89
CA GLY A 111 4.75 -0.15 -13.41
C GLY A 111 5.63 0.75 -12.55
N THR A 112 6.45 0.16 -11.66
CA THR A 112 7.40 0.90 -10.84
C THR A 112 8.53 1.54 -11.66
N VAL A 113 9.03 0.87 -12.70
CA VAL A 113 10.03 1.45 -13.62
C VAL A 113 9.44 2.63 -14.38
N ILE A 114 8.25 2.47 -14.97
CA ILE A 114 7.53 3.57 -15.63
C ILE A 114 7.32 4.70 -14.63
N GLY A 115 6.94 4.37 -13.40
CA GLY A 115 6.78 5.32 -12.34
C GLY A 115 8.05 6.13 -12.06
N GLY A 116 9.20 5.47 -11.91
CA GLY A 116 10.49 6.13 -11.73
C GLY A 116 10.83 7.08 -12.88
N VAL A 117 10.52 6.70 -14.13
CA VAL A 117 10.71 7.56 -15.31
C VAL A 117 9.85 8.83 -15.24
N PHE A 118 8.62 8.72 -14.75
CA PHE A 118 7.71 9.84 -14.55
C PHE A 118 7.79 10.47 -13.14
N ASN A 119 8.84 10.14 -12.38
CA ASN A 119 9.15 10.67 -11.06
C ASN A 119 8.07 10.44 -9.98
N THR A 120 7.43 9.27 -9.99
CA THR A 120 6.49 8.84 -8.95
C THR A 120 7.11 7.77 -8.03
N PHE A 121 6.31 7.27 -7.11
CA PHE A 121 6.68 6.24 -6.15
C PHE A 121 6.43 4.81 -6.67
N PRO A 122 7.06 3.78 -6.07
CA PRO A 122 6.77 2.39 -6.38
C PRO A 122 5.28 2.04 -6.24
N TYR A 123 4.80 1.20 -7.16
CA TYR A 123 3.40 0.78 -7.22
C TYR A 123 3.23 -0.66 -6.74
N THR A 124 2.09 -0.94 -6.13
CA THR A 124 1.69 -2.28 -5.65
C THR A 124 0.21 -2.53 -5.90
N SER A 125 -0.18 -3.80 -5.89
CA SER A 125 -1.58 -4.20 -5.99
C SER A 125 -2.38 -3.71 -4.77
N PHE A 126 -3.47 -2.96 -5.03
CA PHE A 126 -4.25 -2.32 -3.97
C PHE A 126 -5.28 -3.26 -3.35
N SER A 127 -5.17 -3.52 -2.04
CA SER A 127 -5.98 -4.54 -1.36
C SER A 127 -7.47 -4.24 -1.32
N GLN A 128 -7.83 -2.96 -1.25
CA GLN A 128 -9.23 -2.52 -1.28
C GLN A 128 -9.93 -2.87 -2.59
N ASN A 129 -9.20 -2.91 -3.72
CA ASN A 129 -9.80 -3.29 -5.00
C ASN A 129 -10.19 -4.77 -5.03
N VAL A 130 -9.43 -5.63 -4.36
CA VAL A 130 -9.75 -7.06 -4.26
C VAL A 130 -11.01 -7.28 -3.43
N GLY A 131 -11.12 -6.61 -2.28
CA GLY A 131 -12.35 -6.63 -1.47
C GLY A 131 -13.57 -6.11 -2.24
N LEU A 132 -13.41 -5.07 -3.05
CA LEU A 132 -14.49 -4.55 -3.89
C LEU A 132 -14.98 -5.58 -4.92
N VAL A 133 -14.09 -6.38 -5.52
CA VAL A 133 -14.48 -7.47 -6.43
C VAL A 133 -15.29 -8.54 -5.69
N GLY A 134 -14.92 -8.86 -4.46
CA GLY A 134 -15.68 -9.79 -3.59
C GLY A 134 -17.10 -9.29 -3.30
N VAL A 135 -17.26 -8.00 -2.97
CA VAL A 135 -18.56 -7.40 -2.63
C VAL A 135 -19.44 -7.16 -3.86
N THR A 136 -18.85 -6.69 -4.96
CA THR A 136 -19.62 -6.37 -6.19
C THR A 136 -19.91 -7.59 -7.05
N GLY A 137 -19.12 -8.65 -6.91
CA GLY A 137 -19.17 -9.83 -7.79
C GLY A 137 -18.71 -9.56 -9.23
N VAL A 138 -18.30 -8.32 -9.56
CA VAL A 138 -17.89 -7.94 -10.90
C VAL A 138 -16.41 -8.32 -11.10
N LYS A 139 -16.20 -9.48 -11.72
CA LYS A 139 -14.87 -10.08 -11.95
C LYS A 139 -14.25 -9.71 -13.31
N SER A 140 -14.82 -8.74 -14.01
CA SER A 140 -14.39 -8.38 -15.36
C SER A 140 -13.13 -7.52 -15.35
N ARG A 141 -12.07 -8.00 -16.05
CA ARG A 141 -10.81 -7.25 -16.22
C ARG A 141 -11.00 -5.88 -16.89
N TRP A 142 -12.05 -5.73 -17.70
CA TRP A 142 -12.34 -4.49 -18.43
C TRP A 142 -12.70 -3.33 -17.51
N VAL A 143 -13.20 -3.60 -16.30
CA VAL A 143 -13.43 -2.57 -15.29
C VAL A 143 -12.10 -1.95 -14.85
N CYS A 144 -11.08 -2.77 -14.63
CA CYS A 144 -9.74 -2.30 -14.28
C CYS A 144 -9.09 -1.52 -15.43
N VAL A 145 -9.27 -1.97 -16.68
CA VAL A 145 -8.77 -1.25 -17.86
C VAL A 145 -9.44 0.12 -18.00
N ALA A 146 -10.77 0.17 -17.86
CA ALA A 146 -11.52 1.43 -17.90
C ALA A 146 -11.09 2.38 -16.77
N ALA A 147 -10.90 1.87 -15.55
CA ALA A 147 -10.37 2.65 -14.43
C ALA A 147 -8.97 3.20 -14.74
N GLY A 148 -8.09 2.39 -15.34
CA GLY A 148 -6.76 2.83 -15.78
C GLY A 148 -6.82 3.96 -16.81
N VAL A 149 -7.70 3.85 -17.82
CA VAL A 149 -7.92 4.92 -18.81
C VAL A 149 -8.44 6.19 -18.15
N ILE A 150 -9.40 6.08 -17.22
CA ILE A 150 -9.90 7.23 -16.45
C ILE A 150 -8.76 7.88 -15.67
N MET A 151 -7.91 7.10 -15.00
CA MET A 151 -6.76 7.62 -14.25
C MET A 151 -5.74 8.32 -15.16
N ILE A 152 -5.48 7.79 -16.37
CA ILE A 152 -4.62 8.46 -17.35
C ILE A 152 -5.22 9.81 -17.76
N VAL A 153 -6.52 9.84 -18.09
CA VAL A 153 -7.20 11.09 -18.47
C VAL A 153 -7.14 12.09 -17.32
N LEU A 154 -7.45 11.69 -16.09
CA LEU A 154 -7.39 12.57 -14.92
C LEU A 154 -5.97 13.05 -14.62
N GLY A 155 -4.95 12.22 -14.86
CA GLY A 155 -3.54 12.59 -14.68
C GLY A 155 -3.06 13.65 -15.68
N LEU A 156 -3.68 13.74 -16.87
CA LEU A 156 -3.39 14.76 -17.88
C LEU A 156 -4.12 16.09 -17.62
N LEU A 157 -4.90 16.20 -16.54
CA LEU A 157 -5.65 17.40 -16.16
C LEU A 157 -5.00 18.04 -14.92
N PRO A 158 -4.08 19.01 -15.06
CA PRO A 158 -3.45 19.71 -13.93
C PRO A 158 -4.46 20.34 -12.95
N LYS A 159 -5.64 20.72 -13.44
CA LYS A 159 -6.74 21.19 -12.58
C LYS A 159 -7.16 20.17 -11.54
N MET A 160 -7.15 18.87 -11.88
CA MET A 160 -7.45 17.82 -10.91
C MET A 160 -6.34 17.69 -9.88
N ALA A 161 -5.06 17.78 -10.30
CA ALA A 161 -3.94 17.79 -9.38
C ALA A 161 -3.99 19.00 -8.42
N ALA A 162 -4.23 20.21 -8.94
CA ALA A 162 -4.37 21.43 -8.16
C ALA A 162 -5.58 21.38 -7.21
N LEU A 163 -6.68 20.72 -7.61
CA LEU A 163 -7.82 20.50 -6.74
C LEU A 163 -7.46 19.57 -5.58
N VAL A 164 -6.75 18.47 -5.86
CA VAL A 164 -6.28 17.55 -4.81
C VAL A 164 -5.28 18.23 -3.88
N GLU A 165 -4.38 19.08 -4.42
CA GLU A 165 -3.43 19.88 -3.64
C GLU A 165 -4.15 20.87 -2.70
N SER A 166 -5.29 21.43 -3.13
CA SER A 166 -6.07 22.35 -2.30
C SER A 166 -6.71 21.66 -1.07
N VAL A 167 -6.76 20.32 -1.03
CA VAL A 167 -7.35 19.58 0.08
C VAL A 167 -6.47 19.71 1.34
N PRO A 168 -7.00 20.25 2.45
CA PRO A 168 -6.18 20.46 3.65
C PRO A 168 -5.71 19.15 4.29
N THR A 169 -4.52 19.18 4.87
CA THR A 169 -3.89 18.01 5.52
C THR A 169 -4.73 17.42 6.65
N PHE A 170 -5.53 18.23 7.36
CA PHE A 170 -6.44 17.72 8.41
C PHE A 170 -7.63 16.93 7.85
N VAL A 171 -8.06 17.18 6.61
CA VAL A 171 -9.07 16.37 5.91
C VAL A 171 -8.45 15.03 5.53
N LEU A 172 -7.26 15.08 4.93
CA LEU A 172 -6.50 13.89 4.55
C LEU A 172 -6.11 13.05 5.77
N GLY A 173 -5.77 13.66 6.91
CA GLY A 173 -5.44 12.96 8.15
C GLY A 173 -6.59 12.09 8.67
N GLY A 174 -7.83 12.59 8.58
CA GLY A 174 -9.01 11.81 8.97
C GLY A 174 -9.27 10.60 8.07
N ALA A 175 -8.98 10.70 6.78
CA ALA A 175 -9.05 9.56 5.85
C ALA A 175 -7.83 8.63 6.00
N GLY A 176 -6.65 9.19 6.19
CA GLY A 176 -5.40 8.49 6.42
C GLY A 176 -5.46 7.58 7.64
N LEU A 177 -6.09 8.02 8.73
CA LEU A 177 -6.29 7.19 9.93
C LEU A 177 -7.06 5.90 9.61
N VAL A 178 -8.09 5.98 8.76
CA VAL A 178 -8.84 4.80 8.32
C VAL A 178 -8.00 3.95 7.36
N MET A 179 -7.36 4.56 6.37
CA MET A 179 -6.57 3.82 5.37
C MET A 179 -5.38 3.08 6.00
N PHE A 180 -4.54 3.78 6.78
CA PHE A 180 -3.40 3.17 7.47
C PHE A 180 -3.85 2.21 8.58
N GLY A 181 -4.95 2.53 9.29
CA GLY A 181 -5.53 1.63 10.28
C GLY A 181 -6.01 0.31 9.68
N MET A 182 -6.62 0.35 8.49
CA MET A 182 -7.04 -0.84 7.75
C MET A 182 -5.82 -1.67 7.30
N VAL A 183 -4.74 -1.05 6.83
CA VAL A 183 -3.50 -1.77 6.48
C VAL A 183 -2.95 -2.52 7.70
N ALA A 184 -2.88 -1.87 8.87
CA ALA A 184 -2.45 -2.52 10.10
C ALA A 184 -3.39 -3.68 10.51
N ALA A 185 -4.71 -3.48 10.41
CA ALA A 185 -5.70 -4.51 10.71
C ALA A 185 -5.58 -5.72 9.79
N THR A 186 -5.36 -5.52 8.49
CA THR A 186 -5.10 -6.59 7.52
C THR A 186 -3.82 -7.34 7.88
N GLY A 187 -2.76 -6.65 8.31
CA GLY A 187 -1.54 -7.29 8.82
C GLY A 187 -1.80 -8.21 10.01
N ILE A 188 -2.56 -7.75 11.01
CA ILE A 188 -2.96 -8.57 12.19
C ILE A 188 -3.76 -9.80 11.76
N ARG A 189 -4.65 -9.63 10.79
CA ARG A 189 -5.46 -10.73 10.25
C ARG A 189 -4.61 -11.79 9.56
N ILE A 190 -3.60 -11.40 8.79
CA ILE A 190 -2.65 -12.35 8.17
C ILE A 190 -1.93 -13.15 9.27
N LEU A 191 -1.46 -12.46 10.31
CA LEU A 191 -0.79 -13.10 11.44
C LEU A 191 -1.69 -14.08 12.19
N ALA A 192 -3.02 -13.88 12.22
CA ALA A 192 -3.95 -14.77 12.91
C ALA A 192 -3.95 -16.23 12.39
N ASN A 193 -3.39 -16.47 11.20
CA ASN A 193 -3.27 -17.81 10.59
C ASN A 193 -1.99 -18.52 10.96
N VAL A 194 -1.06 -17.80 11.60
CA VAL A 194 0.17 -18.39 12.13
C VAL A 194 -0.19 -19.16 13.39
N ASP A 195 0.31 -20.40 13.51
CA ASP A 195 0.13 -21.19 14.72
C ASP A 195 1.00 -20.63 15.86
N PHE A 196 0.37 -19.83 16.74
CA PHE A 196 0.98 -19.33 17.97
C PHE A 196 0.76 -20.24 19.18
N LYS A 197 -0.10 -21.28 19.06
CA LYS A 197 -0.47 -22.14 20.19
C LYS A 197 0.50 -23.31 20.33
N THR A 198 0.84 -23.96 19.23
CA THR A 198 1.72 -25.14 19.26
C THR A 198 3.18 -24.75 19.08
N ASN A 199 3.44 -23.76 18.21
CA ASN A 199 4.78 -23.26 17.97
C ASN A 199 5.01 -21.92 18.69
N ARG A 200 5.52 -22.00 19.93
CA ARG A 200 5.84 -20.82 20.75
C ARG A 200 6.89 -19.90 20.11
N ASN A 201 7.73 -20.40 19.21
CA ASN A 201 8.77 -19.61 18.55
C ASN A 201 8.17 -18.53 17.65
N ASN A 202 7.02 -18.80 17.02
CA ASN A 202 6.30 -17.84 16.18
C ASN A 202 5.93 -16.56 16.92
N LEU A 203 5.58 -16.67 18.22
CA LEU A 203 5.26 -15.51 19.04
C LEU A 203 6.49 -14.63 19.28
N TYR A 204 7.66 -15.23 19.51
CA TYR A 204 8.92 -14.49 19.65
C TYR A 204 9.34 -13.82 18.35
N ILE A 205 9.19 -14.50 17.21
CA ILE A 205 9.50 -13.95 15.89
C ILE A 205 8.68 -12.67 15.66
N VAL A 206 7.37 -12.71 15.88
CA VAL A 206 6.49 -11.56 15.68
C VAL A 206 6.80 -10.44 16.66
N ALA A 207 6.92 -10.73 17.96
CA ALA A 207 7.15 -9.72 18.98
C ALA A 207 8.47 -8.95 18.77
N ILE A 208 9.55 -9.67 18.49
CA ILE A 208 10.87 -9.04 18.26
C ILE A 208 10.87 -8.28 16.93
N SER A 209 10.19 -8.79 15.90
CA SER A 209 10.19 -8.12 14.58
C SER A 209 9.37 -6.85 14.53
N ILE A 210 8.22 -6.84 15.21
CA ILE A 210 7.44 -5.60 15.41
C ILE A 210 8.26 -4.61 16.26
N GLY A 211 8.87 -5.10 17.35
CA GLY A 211 9.76 -4.28 18.19
C GLY A 211 10.88 -3.62 17.39
N ALA A 212 11.58 -4.40 16.54
CA ALA A 212 12.66 -3.92 15.69
C ALA A 212 12.20 -2.85 14.70
N GLY A 213 11.07 -3.05 14.01
CA GLY A 213 10.53 -2.04 13.07
C GLY A 213 10.02 -0.77 13.72
N MET A 214 9.68 -0.80 15.01
CA MET A 214 9.26 0.37 15.77
C MET A 214 10.44 1.21 16.29
N ILE A 215 11.67 0.69 16.25
CA ILE A 215 12.87 1.41 16.75
C ILE A 215 13.03 2.79 16.11
N PRO A 216 12.93 2.97 14.77
CA PRO A 216 13.09 4.29 14.15
C PRO A 216 12.03 5.30 14.60
N LEU A 217 10.83 4.82 14.92
CA LEU A 217 9.72 5.66 15.39
C LEU A 217 9.89 6.05 16.86
N VAL A 218 10.28 5.11 17.71
CA VAL A 218 10.37 5.31 19.18
C VAL A 218 11.70 5.94 19.59
N ALA A 219 12.77 5.66 18.86
CA ALA A 219 14.11 6.19 19.10
C ALA A 219 14.73 6.75 17.80
N PRO A 220 14.30 7.93 17.32
CA PRO A 220 14.75 8.52 16.05
C PRO A 220 16.25 8.81 15.97
N ARG A 221 16.95 8.76 17.10
CA ARG A 221 18.38 9.03 17.25
C ARG A 221 19.22 7.77 17.48
N TRP A 222 18.63 6.59 17.34
CA TRP A 222 19.35 5.31 17.53
C TRP A 222 20.52 5.13 16.54
N THR A 223 20.39 5.66 15.33
CA THR A 223 21.38 5.54 14.25
C THR A 223 22.61 6.44 14.41
N GLN A 224 22.64 7.31 15.43
CA GLN A 224 23.73 8.29 15.65
C GLN A 224 25.12 7.67 15.81
N HIS A 225 25.20 6.44 16.30
CA HIS A 225 26.46 5.72 16.52
C HIS A 225 26.79 4.75 15.38
N MET A 226 25.96 4.70 14.33
CA MET A 226 26.12 3.79 13.20
C MET A 226 26.65 4.52 11.96
N ALA A 227 27.27 3.77 11.05
CA ALA A 227 27.78 4.32 9.79
C ALA A 227 26.67 5.05 9.01
N HIS A 228 26.96 6.26 8.53
CA HIS A 228 25.98 7.12 7.86
C HIS A 228 25.38 6.47 6.61
N SER A 229 26.16 5.63 5.93
CA SER A 229 25.71 4.82 4.78
C SER A 229 24.62 3.80 5.11
N LEU A 230 24.36 3.49 6.38
CA LEU A 230 23.31 2.55 6.79
C LEU A 230 22.04 3.25 7.26
N HIS A 231 22.06 4.57 7.46
CA HIS A 231 20.90 5.32 7.96
C HIS A 231 19.62 5.07 7.16
N PRO A 232 19.62 5.08 5.81
CA PRO A 232 18.41 4.85 5.03
C PRO A 232 17.79 3.45 5.24
N LEU A 233 18.64 2.44 5.47
CA LEU A 233 18.21 1.07 5.75
C LEU A 233 17.65 0.97 7.17
N LEU A 234 18.36 1.54 8.13
CA LEU A 234 18.05 1.44 9.55
C LEU A 234 16.87 2.33 9.97
N GLU A 235 16.56 3.39 9.22
CA GLU A 235 15.40 4.24 9.46
C GLU A 235 14.11 3.64 8.88
N SER A 236 14.22 2.64 7.99
CA SER A 236 13.07 1.96 7.41
C SER A 236 12.52 0.89 8.37
N GLY A 237 11.45 1.25 9.10
CA GLY A 237 10.79 0.32 10.02
C GLY A 237 10.27 -0.95 9.35
N ILE A 238 9.74 -0.84 8.12
CA ILE A 238 9.26 -1.98 7.33
C ILE A 238 10.41 -2.95 7.03
N LEU A 239 11.57 -2.43 6.65
CA LEU A 239 12.74 -3.22 6.31
C LEU A 239 13.31 -3.93 7.55
N LEU A 240 13.41 -3.21 8.68
CA LEU A 240 13.84 -3.80 9.94
C LEU A 240 12.92 -4.94 10.37
N THR A 241 11.60 -4.75 10.31
CA THR A 241 10.62 -5.82 10.60
C THR A 241 10.77 -7.01 9.67
N ALA A 242 10.91 -6.78 8.36
CA ALA A 242 11.02 -7.87 7.39
C ALA A 242 12.30 -8.69 7.59
N ILE A 243 13.45 -8.03 7.73
CA ILE A 243 14.74 -8.71 7.94
C ILE A 243 14.74 -9.48 9.25
N SER A 244 14.28 -8.88 10.35
CA SER A 244 14.20 -9.58 11.63
C SER A 244 13.25 -10.77 11.56
N ALA A 245 12.09 -10.63 10.90
CA ALA A 245 11.13 -11.71 10.78
C ALA A 245 11.70 -12.89 10.00
N VAL A 246 12.33 -12.64 8.85
CA VAL A 246 12.95 -13.68 8.03
C VAL A 246 14.11 -14.34 8.78
N ALA A 247 15.02 -13.56 9.37
CA ALA A 247 16.17 -14.09 10.10
C ALA A 247 15.75 -14.96 11.29
N LEU A 248 14.80 -14.48 12.10
CA LEU A 248 14.30 -15.23 13.25
C LEU A 248 13.49 -16.46 12.82
N ASN A 249 12.72 -16.38 11.74
CA ASN A 249 12.01 -17.53 11.20
C ASN A 249 12.97 -18.62 10.72
N ILE A 250 14.04 -18.26 10.02
CA ILE A 250 15.10 -19.20 9.62
C ILE A 250 15.76 -19.81 10.86
N TYR A 251 16.08 -19.00 11.87
CA TYR A 251 16.74 -19.46 13.08
C TYR A 251 15.89 -20.45 13.90
N PHE A 252 14.60 -20.14 14.13
CA PHE A 252 13.75 -20.94 15.00
C PHE A 252 13.01 -22.08 14.29
N ASN A 253 12.53 -21.85 13.07
CA ASN A 253 11.69 -22.79 12.34
C ASN A 253 12.47 -23.53 11.23
N GLY A 254 13.67 -23.07 10.89
CA GLY A 254 14.49 -23.63 9.82
C GLY A 254 13.99 -23.23 8.42
N GLY A 255 14.86 -23.38 7.42
CA GLY A 255 14.55 -23.08 6.01
C GLY A 255 13.78 -24.20 5.29
N LYS A 256 12.81 -24.86 5.94
CA LYS A 256 11.98 -25.86 5.25
C LYS A 256 10.97 -25.13 4.37
N GLU A 257 10.97 -25.43 3.06
CA GLU A 257 9.97 -24.95 2.12
C GLU A 257 8.58 -25.50 2.50
N ASP A 258 7.86 -24.79 3.38
CA ASP A 258 6.45 -25.07 3.62
C ASP A 258 5.59 -24.23 2.68
N SER A 259 5.56 -24.66 1.41
CA SER A 259 4.74 -24.05 0.38
C SER A 259 3.24 -24.05 0.76
N ALA A 260 2.79 -24.99 1.58
CA ALA A 260 1.40 -25.06 2.02
C ALA A 260 1.07 -23.96 3.04
N ALA A 261 1.94 -23.74 4.03
CA ALA A 261 1.79 -22.66 5.01
C ALA A 261 1.88 -21.26 4.37
N ALA A 262 2.75 -21.08 3.36
CA ALA A 262 2.84 -19.83 2.60
C ALA A 262 1.55 -19.53 1.82
N ILE A 263 0.95 -20.56 1.23
CA ILE A 263 -0.34 -20.47 0.54
C ILE A 263 -1.47 -20.20 1.55
N GLU A 264 -1.46 -20.81 2.73
CA GLU A 264 -2.49 -20.64 3.75
C GLU A 264 -2.45 -19.26 4.44
N ALA A 265 -1.25 -18.72 4.67
CA ALA A 265 -1.09 -17.35 5.14
C ALA A 265 -1.60 -16.32 4.12
N ALA A 266 -1.42 -16.58 2.83
CA ALA A 266 -1.98 -15.75 1.75
C ALA A 266 -3.51 -15.84 1.68
N LYS A 267 -4.09 -17.04 1.84
CA LYS A 267 -5.56 -17.29 1.84
C LYS A 267 -6.32 -16.53 2.92
N ALA A 268 -5.67 -16.12 4.00
CA ALA A 268 -6.38 -15.53 5.12
C ALA A 268 -6.05 -14.05 5.38
N ALA A 269 -5.22 -13.47 4.51
CA ALA A 269 -5.34 -12.05 4.17
C ALA A 269 -6.73 -11.69 3.59
N GLU A 270 -7.41 -12.68 3.02
CA GLU A 270 -8.48 -12.52 2.01
C GLU A 270 -9.93 -12.52 2.52
N ALA A 271 -10.27 -13.05 3.71
CA ALA A 271 -11.69 -13.30 4.06
C ALA A 271 -12.60 -12.04 4.22
N HIS A 272 -12.20 -10.85 3.74
CA HIS A 272 -12.93 -9.58 3.66
C HIS A 272 -12.29 -8.72 2.59
#